data_AF-A0A847CTI1-F1
#
_entry.id   AF-A0A847CTI1-F1
#
_cell.length_a   1.000
_cell.length_b   1.000
_cell.length_c   1.000
_cell.angle_alpha   90.00
_cell.angle_beta   90.00
_cell.angle_gamma   90.00
#
_symmetry.space_group_name_H-M   'P 1'
#
loop_
_entity.id
_entity.type
_entity.pdbx_description
1 polymer ?
#
loop_
_entity_poly.entity_id
_entity_poly.type
_entity_poly.pdbx_seq_one_letter_code
_entity_poly.pdbx_strand_id
1 'polypeptide(L)'
;HKIKSAESSYIGLSERMESYKKNINITKNEIDNYASYIGLNNLYKSLNDDMFSEYQIQTELNDRLEIIEEKLKKVAEDKANLNKKYYEMIDKLVLKFGLNELEESQYKSVIRVFCSSGSNKPISTVIWYFTLNNLKKYYDRDSLSLPMVLDSPKNAEMDYDKEQALIEYILEEAPNYSQLIFSSIGFNPKDFRYDGNIKIIELNNSKYQLLDEKTYCENEELLELVINLQLI
;
A
#
# COMPACT_ATOMS: atom_id res chain seq x y z
N HIS A 1 -79.35 -19.97 -75.90
CA HIS A 1 -79.64 -20.17 -74.47
C HIS A 1 -78.49 -20.78 -73.65
N LYS A 2 -77.79 -21.83 -74.11
CA LYS A 2 -76.70 -22.47 -73.33
C LYS A 2 -75.47 -21.58 -73.07
N ILE A 3 -75.07 -20.74 -74.04
CA ILE A 3 -73.87 -19.88 -73.92
C ILE A 3 -74.06 -18.78 -72.85
N LYS A 4 -75.18 -18.05 -72.89
CA LYS A 4 -75.51 -17.02 -71.87
C LYS A 4 -75.59 -17.58 -70.45
N SER A 5 -76.07 -18.82 -70.28
CA SER A 5 -76.12 -19.50 -68.99
C SER A 5 -74.73 -19.86 -68.47
N ALA A 6 -73.84 -20.32 -69.36
CA ALA A 6 -72.46 -20.64 -69.01
C ALA A 6 -71.65 -19.37 -68.70
N GLU A 7 -71.87 -18.29 -69.46
CA GLU A 7 -71.25 -16.97 -69.25
C GLU A 7 -71.68 -16.35 -67.93
N SER A 8 -72.98 -16.39 -67.59
CA SER A 8 -73.48 -15.93 -66.30
C SER A 8 -72.96 -16.77 -65.13
N SER A 9 -72.78 -18.09 -65.31
CA SER A 9 -72.14 -18.96 -64.31
C SER A 9 -70.65 -18.65 -64.15
N TYR A 10 -69.96 -18.33 -65.23
CA TYR A 10 -68.54 -17.97 -65.22
C TYR A 10 -68.33 -16.62 -64.52
N ILE A 11 -69.18 -15.63 -64.78
CA ILE A 11 -69.18 -14.35 -64.08
C ILE A 11 -69.37 -14.56 -62.57
N GLY A 12 -70.37 -15.36 -62.16
CA GLY A 12 -70.60 -15.64 -60.74
C GLY A 12 -69.46 -16.41 -60.06
N LEU A 13 -68.77 -17.31 -60.78
CA LEU A 13 -67.57 -17.99 -60.29
C LEU A 13 -66.39 -17.02 -60.14
N SER A 14 -66.21 -16.10 -61.10
CA SER A 14 -65.16 -15.07 -61.05
C SER A 14 -65.38 -14.10 -59.88
N GLU A 15 -66.61 -13.65 -59.68
CA GLU A 15 -66.99 -12.79 -58.54
C GLU A 15 -66.75 -13.49 -57.19
N ARG A 16 -67.11 -14.78 -57.07
CA ARG A 16 -66.78 -15.57 -55.86
C ARG A 16 -65.27 -15.68 -55.66
N MET A 17 -64.50 -15.87 -56.72
CA MET A 17 -63.04 -15.98 -56.62
C MET A 17 -62.39 -14.67 -56.16
N GLU A 18 -62.86 -13.52 -56.67
CA GLU A 18 -62.40 -12.21 -56.20
C GLU A 18 -62.84 -11.93 -54.75
N SER A 19 -64.05 -12.34 -54.36
CA SER A 19 -64.48 -12.28 -52.96
C SER A 19 -63.59 -13.12 -52.05
N TYR A 20 -63.20 -14.33 -52.46
CA TYR A 20 -62.30 -15.17 -51.67
C TYR A 20 -60.89 -14.58 -51.58
N LYS A 21 -60.33 -14.05 -52.68
CA LYS A 21 -59.03 -13.36 -52.65
C LYS A 21 -59.05 -12.17 -51.69
N LYS A 22 -60.12 -11.37 -51.71
CA LYS A 22 -60.28 -10.21 -50.82
C LYS A 22 -60.30 -10.64 -49.36
N ASN A 23 -61.06 -11.69 -49.03
CA ASN A 23 -61.12 -12.23 -47.67
C ASN A 23 -59.76 -12.78 -47.21
N ILE A 24 -59.05 -13.52 -48.07
CA ILE A 24 -57.70 -14.02 -47.78
C ILE A 24 -56.73 -12.87 -47.48
N ASN A 25 -56.78 -11.79 -48.27
CA ASN A 25 -55.92 -10.62 -48.04
C ASN A 25 -56.25 -9.89 -46.73
N ILE A 26 -57.53 -9.78 -46.37
CA ILE A 26 -57.95 -9.17 -45.08
C ILE A 26 -57.42 -10.01 -43.92
N THR A 27 -57.62 -11.34 -43.96
CA THR A 27 -57.12 -12.24 -42.92
C THR A 27 -55.59 -12.22 -42.83
N LYS A 28 -54.88 -12.11 -43.96
CA LYS A 28 -53.42 -11.98 -43.97
C LYS A 28 -52.96 -10.69 -43.26
N ASN A 29 -53.60 -9.55 -43.55
CA ASN A 29 -53.29 -8.29 -42.86
C ASN A 29 -53.59 -8.35 -41.35
N GLU A 30 -54.67 -9.03 -40.95
CA GLU A 30 -54.98 -9.24 -39.53
C GLU A 30 -53.92 -10.09 -38.83
N ILE A 31 -53.46 -11.17 -39.48
CA ILE A 31 -52.38 -12.02 -38.98
C ILE A 31 -51.06 -11.23 -38.88
N ASP A 32 -50.71 -10.46 -39.91
CA ASP A 32 -49.49 -9.64 -39.92
C ASP A 32 -49.52 -8.56 -38.82
N ASN A 33 -50.69 -7.93 -38.59
CA ASN A 33 -50.88 -6.97 -37.51
C ASN A 33 -50.75 -7.63 -36.13
N TYR A 34 -51.33 -8.81 -35.94
CA TYR A 34 -51.25 -9.55 -34.69
C TYR A 34 -49.82 -10.06 -34.41
N ALA A 35 -49.13 -10.56 -35.44
CA ALA A 35 -47.71 -10.93 -35.35
C ALA A 35 -46.84 -9.72 -34.98
N SER A 36 -47.10 -8.55 -35.59
CA SER A 36 -46.42 -7.29 -35.25
C SER A 36 -46.69 -6.87 -33.81
N TYR A 37 -47.93 -6.99 -33.35
CA TYR A 37 -48.31 -6.69 -31.97
C TYR A 37 -47.59 -7.58 -30.96
N ILE A 38 -47.56 -8.90 -31.20
CA ILE A 38 -46.80 -9.85 -30.36
C ILE A 38 -45.32 -9.50 -30.37
N GLY A 39 -44.75 -9.22 -31.55
CA GLY A 39 -43.35 -8.85 -31.69
C GLY A 39 -43.00 -7.61 -30.86
N LEU A 40 -43.80 -6.55 -30.97
CA LEU A 40 -43.63 -5.33 -30.18
C LEU A 40 -43.78 -5.58 -28.67
N ASN A 41 -44.75 -6.40 -28.27
CA ASN A 41 -44.97 -6.69 -26.85
C ASN A 41 -43.82 -7.52 -26.26
N ASN A 42 -43.27 -8.46 -27.03
CA ASN A 42 -42.09 -9.23 -26.65
C ASN A 42 -40.83 -8.35 -26.57
N LEU A 43 -40.64 -7.44 -27.53
CA LEU A 43 -39.55 -6.46 -27.48
C LEU A 43 -39.68 -5.54 -26.29
N TYR A 44 -40.88 -5.03 -26.01
CA TYR A 44 -41.16 -4.20 -24.85
C TYR A 44 -40.81 -4.92 -23.55
N LYS A 45 -41.25 -6.18 -23.41
CA LYS A 45 -40.94 -7.01 -22.26
C LYS A 45 -39.42 -7.23 -22.11
N SER A 46 -38.75 -7.66 -23.17
CA SER A 46 -37.30 -7.89 -23.17
C SER A 46 -36.54 -6.63 -22.77
N LEU A 47 -36.90 -5.48 -23.33
CA LEU A 47 -36.23 -4.21 -23.04
C LEU A 47 -36.45 -3.77 -21.60
N ASN A 48 -37.64 -4.04 -21.05
CA ASN A 48 -37.94 -3.74 -19.65
C ASN A 48 -37.20 -4.68 -18.68
N ASP A 49 -37.06 -5.96 -19.04
CA ASP A 49 -36.26 -6.94 -18.29
C ASP A 49 -34.77 -6.56 -18.31
N ASP A 50 -34.23 -6.19 -19.48
CA ASP A 50 -32.86 -5.71 -19.64
C ASP A 50 -32.63 -4.44 -18.80
N MET A 51 -33.51 -3.45 -18.93
CA MET A 51 -33.43 -2.20 -18.16
C MET A 51 -33.48 -2.44 -16.65
N PHE A 52 -34.31 -3.38 -16.19
CA PHE A 52 -34.35 -3.77 -14.79
C PHE A 52 -33.03 -4.43 -14.35
N SER A 53 -32.47 -5.32 -15.17
CA SER A 53 -31.20 -5.99 -14.86
C SER A 53 -30.03 -5.01 -14.77
N GLU A 54 -29.93 -4.07 -15.70
CA GLU A 54 -28.92 -3.01 -15.70
C GLU A 54 -29.07 -2.09 -14.48
N TYR A 55 -30.31 -1.74 -14.11
CA TYR A 55 -30.57 -0.95 -12.91
C TYR A 55 -30.12 -1.65 -11.62
N GLN A 56 -30.32 -2.97 -11.50
CA GLN A 56 -29.82 -3.75 -10.37
C GLN A 56 -28.29 -3.74 -10.31
N ILE A 57 -27.63 -3.95 -11.45
CA ILE A 57 -26.15 -3.90 -11.54
C ILE A 57 -25.64 -2.52 -11.14
N GLN A 58 -26.25 -1.45 -11.64
CA GLN A 58 -25.87 -0.09 -11.30
C GLN A 58 -26.02 0.19 -9.80
N THR A 59 -27.08 -0.32 -9.19
CA THR A 59 -27.31 -0.20 -7.74
C THR A 59 -26.22 -0.92 -6.95
N GLU A 60 -25.91 -2.17 -7.31
CA GLU A 60 -24.85 -2.95 -6.65
C GLU A 60 -23.47 -2.28 -6.80
N LEU A 61 -23.17 -1.74 -7.99
CA LEU A 61 -21.92 -1.02 -8.22
C LEU A 61 -21.82 0.26 -7.39
N ASN A 62 -22.93 1.00 -7.22
CA ASN A 62 -22.96 2.19 -6.38
C ASN A 62 -22.73 1.84 -4.90
N ASP A 63 -23.37 0.78 -4.39
CA ASP A 63 -23.16 0.32 -3.00
C ASP A 63 -21.70 -0.07 -2.77
N ARG A 64 -21.08 -0.75 -3.75
CA ARG A 64 -19.65 -1.11 -3.70
C ARG A 64 -18.74 0.11 -3.74
N LEU A 65 -19.09 1.12 -4.54
CA LEU A 65 -18.35 2.38 -4.60
C LEU A 65 -18.38 3.10 -3.25
N GLU A 66 -19.55 3.19 -2.62
CA GLU A 66 -19.69 3.81 -1.29
C GLU A 66 -18.79 3.13 -0.25
N ILE A 67 -18.78 1.80 -0.20
CA ILE A 67 -17.89 1.04 0.69
C ILE A 67 -16.41 1.33 0.42
N ILE A 68 -16.02 1.47 -0.85
CA ILE A 68 -14.63 1.80 -1.22
C ILE A 68 -14.28 3.23 -0.80
N GLU A 69 -15.18 4.19 -1.02
CA GLU A 69 -14.99 5.58 -0.62
C GLU A 69 -14.81 5.72 0.89
N GLU A 70 -15.62 5.01 1.69
CA GLU A 70 -15.46 4.98 3.14
C GLU A 70 -14.09 4.41 3.56
N LYS A 71 -13.64 3.32 2.92
CA LYS A 71 -12.33 2.73 3.18
C LYS A 71 -11.20 3.69 2.82
N LEU A 72 -11.30 4.38 1.69
CA LEU A 72 -10.31 5.38 1.26
C LEU A 72 -10.24 6.55 2.25
N LYS A 73 -11.39 6.98 2.78
CA LYS A 73 -11.46 8.04 3.78
C LYS A 73 -10.75 7.64 5.08
N LYS A 74 -10.98 6.42 5.57
CA LYS A 74 -10.27 5.86 6.73
C LYS A 74 -8.76 5.83 6.52
N VAL A 75 -8.31 5.33 5.37
CA VAL A 75 -6.88 5.29 5.02
C VAL A 75 -6.28 6.70 4.96
N ALA A 76 -7.00 7.69 4.45
CA ALA A 76 -6.56 9.07 4.42
C ALA A 76 -6.41 9.67 5.83
N GLU A 77 -7.36 9.39 6.73
CA GLU A 77 -7.31 9.78 8.13
C GLU A 77 -6.13 9.13 8.86
N ASP A 78 -5.92 7.83 8.67
CA ASP A 78 -4.79 7.10 9.25
C ASP A 78 -3.44 7.68 8.78
N LYS A 79 -3.32 7.99 7.48
CA LYS A 79 -2.12 8.63 6.92
C LYS A 79 -1.89 10.02 7.51
N ALA A 80 -2.95 10.79 7.75
CA ALA A 80 -2.85 12.12 8.37
C ALA A 80 -2.39 12.00 9.83
N ASN A 81 -2.98 11.07 10.59
CA ASN A 81 -2.59 10.78 11.98
C ASN A 81 -1.14 10.29 12.08
N LEU A 82 -0.70 9.44 11.15
CA LEU A 82 0.67 8.96 11.08
C LEU A 82 1.66 10.10 10.86
N ASN A 83 1.41 10.97 9.87
CA ASN A 83 2.29 12.11 9.61
C ASN A 83 2.30 13.11 10.77
N LYS A 84 1.16 13.33 11.42
CA LYS A 84 1.10 14.17 12.63
C LYS A 84 1.99 13.59 13.74
N LYS A 85 1.88 12.29 14.01
CA LYS A 85 2.67 11.64 15.06
C LYS A 85 4.17 11.63 14.75
N TYR A 86 4.52 11.34 13.51
CA TYR A 86 5.89 11.44 13.01
C TYR A 86 6.46 12.83 13.23
N TYR A 87 5.72 13.86 12.82
CA TYR A 87 6.12 15.25 12.97
C TYR A 87 6.33 15.61 14.46
N GLU A 88 5.40 15.26 15.35
CA GLU A 88 5.54 15.48 16.80
C GLU A 88 6.79 14.82 17.41
N MET A 89 7.21 13.66 16.90
CA MET A 89 8.39 12.94 17.38
C MET A 89 9.67 13.59 16.85
N ILE A 90 9.75 13.82 15.54
CA ILE A 90 10.97 14.32 14.90
C ILE A 90 11.23 15.80 15.23
N ASP A 91 10.19 16.63 15.36
CA ASP A 91 10.31 18.06 15.67
C ASP A 91 10.99 18.29 17.03
N LYS A 92 10.64 17.48 18.02
CA LYS A 92 11.30 17.50 19.34
C LYS A 92 12.80 17.17 19.23
N LEU A 93 13.16 16.24 18.36
CA LEU A 93 14.55 15.85 18.14
C LEU A 93 15.32 16.90 17.34
N VAL A 94 14.69 17.51 16.32
CA VAL A 94 15.24 18.66 15.58
C VAL A 94 15.60 19.79 16.54
N LEU A 95 14.69 20.12 17.48
CA LEU A 95 14.94 21.12 18.52
C LEU A 95 16.02 20.67 19.52
N LYS A 96 15.99 19.42 20.00
CA LYS A 96 16.98 18.86 20.94
C LYS A 96 18.40 18.92 20.38
N PHE A 97 18.57 18.61 19.10
CA PHE A 97 19.87 18.56 18.43
C PHE A 97 20.26 19.86 17.70
N GLY A 98 19.42 20.90 17.77
CA GLY A 98 19.71 22.21 17.16
C GLY A 98 19.89 22.15 15.63
N LEU A 99 19.10 21.32 14.95
CA LEU A 99 19.15 21.13 13.49
C LEU A 99 18.42 22.27 12.76
N ASN A 100 18.84 23.51 13.03
CA ASN A 100 18.17 24.74 12.58
C ASN A 100 18.22 24.93 11.05
N GLU A 101 19.10 24.20 10.35
CA GLU A 101 19.16 24.17 8.89
C GLU A 101 17.96 23.45 8.24
N LEU A 102 17.20 22.68 9.01
CA LEU A 102 16.05 21.95 8.50
C LEU A 102 14.78 22.80 8.62
N GLU A 103 14.16 23.08 7.48
CA GLU A 103 12.83 23.68 7.44
C GLU A 103 11.76 22.64 7.81
N GLU A 104 10.69 23.08 8.49
CA GLU A 104 9.54 22.22 8.83
C GLU A 104 9.01 21.44 7.61
N SER A 105 9.01 22.09 6.45
CA SER A 105 8.56 21.54 5.18
C SER A 105 9.33 20.26 4.77
N GLN A 106 10.57 20.10 5.24
CA GLN A 106 11.45 18.98 4.91
C GLN A 106 11.14 17.73 5.74
N TYR A 107 10.55 17.88 6.94
CA TYR A 107 10.34 16.77 7.88
C TYR A 107 8.91 16.64 8.41
N LYS A 108 7.95 17.36 7.83
CA LYS A 108 6.52 17.26 8.19
C LYS A 108 5.86 15.91 7.87
N SER A 109 6.46 15.10 7.00
CA SER A 109 5.88 13.85 6.49
C SER A 109 6.91 12.74 6.47
N VAL A 110 6.47 11.53 6.83
CA VAL A 110 7.32 10.33 6.90
C VAL A 110 7.96 9.95 5.56
N ILE A 111 7.34 10.38 4.45
CA ILE A 111 7.75 10.03 3.08
C ILE A 111 8.87 10.96 2.58
N ARG A 112 9.14 12.06 3.29
CA ARG A 112 10.17 13.01 2.89
C ARG A 112 11.55 12.50 3.32
N VAL A 113 12.55 12.83 2.50
CA VAL A 113 13.94 12.54 2.83
C VAL A 113 14.38 13.50 3.94
N PHE A 114 14.76 12.94 5.08
CA PHE A 114 15.30 13.69 6.20
C PHE A 114 16.83 13.63 6.16
N CYS A 115 17.47 14.74 5.77
CA CYS A 115 18.93 14.83 5.73
C CYS A 115 19.37 16.27 6.00
N SER A 116 20.20 16.46 7.03
CA SER A 116 20.93 17.71 7.21
C SER A 116 22.26 17.71 6.45
N SER A 117 22.92 18.87 6.43
CA SER A 117 24.21 19.08 5.76
C SER A 117 25.40 18.97 6.73
N GLY A 118 26.58 18.66 6.18
CA GLY A 118 27.85 18.66 6.91
C GLY A 118 27.88 17.71 8.13
N SER A 119 28.38 18.23 9.26
CA SER A 119 28.60 17.48 10.51
C SER A 119 27.31 17.05 11.21
N ASN A 120 26.15 17.62 10.86
CA ASN A 120 24.85 17.22 11.41
C ASN A 120 24.25 16.00 10.71
N LYS A 121 24.78 15.63 9.53
CA LYS A 121 24.24 14.52 8.72
C LYS A 121 24.13 13.20 9.50
N PRO A 122 25.13 12.75 10.26
CA PRO A 122 25.05 11.51 11.04
C PRO A 122 23.95 11.57 12.10
N ILE A 123 23.85 12.70 12.82
CA ILE A 123 22.83 12.93 13.85
C ILE A 123 21.45 12.85 13.22
N SER A 124 21.22 13.58 12.13
CA SER A 124 19.93 13.58 11.43
C SER A 124 19.53 12.18 10.95
N THR A 125 20.49 11.40 10.47
CA THR A 125 20.27 10.04 10.00
C THR A 125 19.85 9.13 11.16
N VAL A 126 20.58 9.17 12.27
CA VAL A 126 20.30 8.35 13.46
C VAL A 126 18.91 8.69 14.01
N ILE A 127 18.61 9.96 14.29
CA ILE A 127 17.32 10.34 14.86
C ILE A 127 16.15 9.98 13.95
N TRP A 128 16.35 10.04 12.63
CA TRP A 128 15.32 9.66 11.66
C TRP A 128 15.03 8.16 11.73
N TYR A 129 16.06 7.31 11.69
CA TYR A 129 15.87 5.86 11.79
C TYR A 129 15.24 5.45 13.12
N PHE A 130 15.63 6.06 14.24
CA PHE A 130 14.98 5.82 15.53
C PHE A 130 13.52 6.24 15.51
N THR A 131 13.22 7.43 14.97
CA THR A 131 11.84 7.92 14.85
C THR A 131 10.97 6.98 14.03
N LEU A 132 11.46 6.49 12.88
CA LEU A 132 10.73 5.54 12.04
C LEU A 132 10.45 4.21 12.76
N ASN A 133 11.44 3.68 13.50
CA ASN A 133 11.27 2.44 14.25
C ASN A 133 10.30 2.62 15.45
N ASN A 134 10.40 3.73 16.17
CA ASN A 134 9.49 4.07 17.25
C ASN A 134 8.06 4.30 16.75
N LEU A 135 7.91 4.94 15.59
CA LEU A 135 6.62 5.12 14.93
C LEU A 135 6.00 3.77 14.53
N LYS A 136 6.81 2.84 13.97
CA LYS A 136 6.37 1.49 13.65
C LYS A 136 5.83 0.77 14.89
N LYS A 137 6.58 0.80 16.00
CA LYS A 137 6.15 0.19 17.29
C LYS A 137 4.90 0.85 17.88
N TYR A 138 4.73 2.15 17.68
CA TYR A 138 3.56 2.87 18.16
C TYR A 138 2.26 2.39 17.50
N TYR A 139 2.29 2.15 16.18
CA TYR A 139 1.12 1.69 15.43
C TYR A 139 0.95 0.16 15.44
N ASP A 140 2.04 -0.59 15.55
CA ASP A 140 2.04 -2.05 15.58
C ASP A 140 2.92 -2.58 16.72
N ARG A 141 2.31 -2.70 17.91
CA ARG A 141 3.00 -3.16 19.13
C ARG A 141 3.41 -4.62 19.05
N ASP A 142 2.67 -5.42 18.28
CA ASP A 142 2.93 -6.85 18.09
C ASP A 142 3.90 -7.10 16.91
N SER A 143 4.39 -6.03 16.27
CA SER A 143 5.36 -6.14 15.20
C SER A 143 6.66 -6.79 15.67
N LEU A 144 7.29 -7.53 14.75
CA LEU A 144 8.59 -8.15 14.97
C LEU A 144 9.64 -7.11 15.41
N SER A 145 10.13 -7.25 16.65
CA SER A 145 11.21 -6.43 17.19
C SER A 145 12.57 -7.01 16.83
N LEU A 146 13.16 -6.47 15.77
CA LEU A 146 14.52 -6.79 15.34
C LEU A 146 15.56 -6.02 16.18
N PRO A 147 16.79 -6.55 16.33
CA PRO A 147 17.89 -5.81 16.92
C PRO A 147 18.21 -4.57 16.08
N MET A 148 18.53 -3.46 16.75
CA MET A 148 19.06 -2.26 16.10
C MET A 148 20.58 -2.29 16.14
N VAL A 149 21.23 -2.18 14.98
CA VAL A 149 22.69 -2.19 14.85
C VAL A 149 23.14 -0.89 14.20
N LEU A 150 23.97 -0.12 14.89
CA LEU A 150 24.56 1.13 14.40
C LEU A 150 26.07 0.95 14.25
N ASP A 151 26.54 0.91 13.01
CA ASP A 151 27.97 0.91 12.76
C ASP A 151 28.49 2.35 12.77
N SER A 152 29.25 2.68 13.81
CA SER A 152 29.97 3.94 14.00
C SER A 152 29.07 5.14 13.71
N PRO A 153 28.10 5.47 14.60
CA PRO A 153 27.22 6.62 14.41
C PRO A 153 27.97 7.98 14.41
N LYS A 154 29.29 7.94 14.60
CA LYS A 154 30.21 9.07 14.60
C LYS A 154 30.66 9.42 13.18
N ASN A 155 30.93 10.70 12.95
CA ASN A 155 31.68 11.16 11.78
C ASN A 155 32.88 11.97 12.27
N ALA A 156 33.99 11.93 11.52
CA ALA A 156 35.24 12.62 11.85
C ALA A 156 35.09 14.16 11.94
N GLU A 157 34.02 14.71 11.36
CA GLU A 157 33.70 16.15 11.38
C GLU A 157 32.74 16.56 12.51
N MET A 158 32.34 15.63 13.40
CA MET A 158 31.38 15.91 14.47
C MET A 158 32.09 16.44 15.72
N ASP A 159 31.53 17.49 16.33
CA ASP A 159 32.05 18.06 17.57
C ASP A 159 31.77 17.14 18.77
N TYR A 160 32.63 17.19 19.79
CA TYR A 160 32.59 16.32 20.97
C TYR A 160 31.26 16.43 21.72
N ASP A 161 30.74 17.64 21.91
CA ASP A 161 29.48 17.86 22.63
C ASP A 161 28.28 17.23 21.89
N LYS A 162 28.28 17.32 20.55
CA LYS A 162 27.25 16.70 19.71
C LYS A 162 27.36 15.17 19.71
N GLU A 163 28.59 14.66 19.78
CA GLU A 163 28.86 13.24 19.92
C GLU A 163 28.31 12.69 21.24
N GLN A 164 28.58 13.37 22.35
CA GLN A 164 28.05 12.99 23.64
C GLN A 164 26.52 12.98 23.62
N ALA A 165 25.89 14.05 23.13
CA ALA A 165 24.43 14.14 23.03
C ALA A 165 23.81 13.02 22.18
N LEU A 166 24.49 12.61 21.10
CA LEU A 166 24.02 11.51 20.24
C LEU A 166 24.11 10.16 20.96
N ILE A 167 25.20 9.89 21.66
CA ILE A 167 25.39 8.64 22.41
C ILE A 167 24.40 8.59 23.59
N GLU A 168 24.21 9.70 24.31
CA GLU A 168 23.18 9.80 25.35
C GLU A 168 21.79 9.46 24.81
N TYR A 169 21.42 10.02 23.66
CA TYR A 169 20.15 9.71 23.01
C TYR A 169 20.02 8.23 22.62
N ILE A 170 21.08 7.61 22.07
CA ILE A 170 21.08 6.18 21.74
C ILE A 170 20.85 5.33 23.00
N LEU A 171 21.45 5.70 24.13
CA LEU A 171 21.28 5.01 25.41
C LEU A 171 19.87 5.24 26.00
N GLU A 172 19.34 6.46 25.93
CA GLU A 172 17.96 6.79 26.35
C GLU A 172 16.92 5.97 25.58
N GLU A 173 17.16 5.73 24.30
CA GLU A 173 16.26 4.98 23.40
C GLU A 173 16.45 3.46 23.49
N ALA A 174 17.56 2.97 24.05
CA ALA A 174 17.86 1.54 24.13
C ALA A 174 16.72 0.68 24.74
N PRO A 175 16.00 1.11 25.80
CA PRO A 175 14.89 0.35 26.38
C PRO A 175 13.73 0.10 25.40
N ASN A 176 13.61 0.90 24.33
CA ASN A 176 12.57 0.70 23.34
C ASN A 176 12.85 -0.52 22.44
N TYR A 177 14.08 -1.07 22.42
CA TYR A 177 14.50 -2.13 21.52
C TYR A 177 14.77 -3.44 22.27
N SER A 178 14.51 -4.58 21.61
CA SER A 178 14.86 -5.91 22.15
C SER A 178 16.36 -6.06 22.34
N GLN A 179 17.14 -5.49 21.41
CA GLN A 179 18.60 -5.40 21.50
C GLN A 179 19.07 -4.19 20.69
N LEU A 180 20.00 -3.43 21.25
CA LEU A 180 20.68 -2.32 20.58
C LEU A 180 22.19 -2.56 20.65
N ILE A 181 22.83 -2.55 19.48
CA ILE A 181 24.27 -2.73 19.31
C ILE A 181 24.78 -1.51 18.58
N PHE A 182 25.81 -0.86 19.11
CA PHE A 182 26.50 0.20 18.38
C PHE A 182 28.02 0.08 18.56
N SER A 183 28.77 0.40 17.52
CA SER A 183 30.22 0.52 17.58
C SER A 183 30.62 1.97 17.83
N SER A 184 31.66 2.19 18.64
CA SER A 184 32.10 3.52 19.03
C SER A 184 33.58 3.48 19.42
N ILE A 185 34.37 4.42 18.88
CA ILE A 185 35.79 4.58 19.22
C ILE A 185 35.89 5.37 20.53
N GLY A 186 36.61 4.85 21.53
CA GLY A 186 36.84 5.55 22.80
C GLY A 186 35.59 5.68 23.69
N PHE A 187 34.61 4.80 23.53
CA PHE A 187 33.45 4.76 24.41
C PHE A 187 33.85 4.36 25.84
N ASN A 188 33.51 5.20 26.81
CA ASN A 188 33.67 4.91 28.22
C ASN A 188 32.30 5.04 28.91
N PRO A 189 31.76 3.96 29.50
CA PRO A 189 30.43 3.96 30.11
C PRO A 189 30.31 4.94 31.28
N LYS A 190 31.42 5.33 31.91
CA LYS A 190 31.43 6.28 33.03
C LYS A 190 31.09 7.71 32.60
N ASP A 191 31.23 8.02 31.32
CA ASP A 191 30.97 9.34 30.77
C ASP A 191 29.46 9.58 30.56
N PHE A 192 28.64 8.53 30.68
CA PHE A 192 27.20 8.56 30.39
C PHE A 192 26.38 8.07 31.58
N ARG A 193 25.18 8.63 31.74
CA ARG A 193 24.22 8.17 32.75
C ARG A 193 23.27 7.15 32.12
N TYR A 194 23.47 5.87 32.44
CA TYR A 194 22.59 4.81 32.00
C TYR A 194 22.47 3.74 33.08
N ASP A 195 21.24 3.48 33.54
CA ASP A 195 20.96 2.57 34.64
C ASP A 195 20.83 1.10 34.19
N GLY A 196 20.86 0.85 32.88
CA GLY A 196 20.77 -0.50 32.31
C GLY A 196 22.12 -1.22 32.24
N ASN A 197 22.07 -2.52 31.93
CA ASN A 197 23.27 -3.32 31.74
C ASN A 197 23.87 -3.07 30.34
N ILE A 198 25.09 -2.51 30.28
CA ILE A 198 25.84 -2.35 29.03
C ILE A 198 26.89 -3.45 28.95
N LYS A 199 26.77 -4.32 27.94
CA LYS A 199 27.83 -5.27 27.59
C LYS A 199 28.81 -4.58 26.65
N ILE A 200 30.03 -4.33 27.11
CA ILE A 200 31.10 -3.74 26.30
C ILE A 200 31.96 -4.86 25.73
N ILE A 201 32.17 -4.84 24.41
CA ILE A 201 33.08 -5.72 23.69
C ILE A 201 34.18 -4.84 23.12
N GLU A 202 35.37 -4.91 23.70
CA GLU A 202 36.54 -4.18 23.22
C GLU A 202 37.24 -5.00 22.14
N LEU A 203 37.46 -4.40 20.97
CA LEU A 203 38.15 -5.04 19.85
C LEU A 203 39.66 -4.76 19.95
N ASN A 204 40.39 -5.70 20.54
CA ASN A 204 41.84 -5.62 20.76
C ASN A 204 42.66 -6.45 19.75
N ASN A 205 42.08 -6.78 18.61
CA ASN A 205 42.72 -7.59 17.57
C ASN A 205 43.90 -6.86 16.93
N SER A 206 44.87 -7.60 16.41
CA SER A 206 45.96 -7.00 15.65
C SER A 206 45.43 -6.32 14.39
N LYS A 207 46.15 -5.29 13.93
CA LYS A 207 45.77 -4.56 12.71
C LYS A 207 45.59 -5.53 11.53
N TYR A 208 44.50 -5.36 10.79
CA TYR A 208 44.07 -6.22 9.66
C TYR A 208 43.60 -7.63 10.05
N GLN A 209 43.30 -7.89 11.32
CA GLN A 209 42.69 -9.14 11.77
C GLN A 209 41.24 -8.92 12.24
N LEU A 210 40.32 -9.75 11.73
CA LEU A 210 38.91 -9.73 12.13
C LEU A 210 38.70 -10.31 13.53
N LEU A 211 39.44 -11.37 13.85
CA LEU A 211 39.40 -12.10 15.11
C LEU A 211 40.80 -12.08 15.75
N ASP A 212 40.86 -12.14 17.07
CA ASP A 212 42.11 -12.48 17.76
C ASP A 212 42.45 -13.95 17.54
N GLU A 213 43.72 -14.30 17.76
CA GLU A 213 44.26 -15.64 17.50
C GLU A 213 43.47 -16.73 18.24
N LYS A 214 43.05 -16.48 19.47
CA LYS A 214 42.30 -17.44 20.26
C LYS A 214 40.90 -17.63 19.67
N THR A 215 40.18 -16.55 19.42
CA THR A 215 38.83 -16.60 18.84
C THR A 215 38.84 -17.22 17.43
N TYR A 216 39.88 -16.97 16.63
CA TYR A 216 40.07 -17.61 15.33
C TYR A 216 40.15 -19.13 15.46
N CYS A 217 41.07 -19.63 16.30
CA CYS A 217 41.24 -21.07 16.50
C CYS A 217 39.99 -21.74 17.08
N GLU A 218 39.27 -21.07 17.98
CA GLU A 218 38.03 -21.61 18.57
C GLU A 218 36.88 -21.73 17.56
N ASN A 219 36.91 -20.98 16.46
CA ASN A 219 35.83 -20.92 15.46
C ASN A 219 36.28 -21.34 14.06
N GLU A 220 37.44 -21.96 13.92
CA GLU A 220 38.04 -22.35 12.64
C GLU A 220 37.10 -23.25 11.83
N GLU A 221 36.51 -24.28 12.46
CA GLU A 221 35.56 -25.18 11.80
C GLU A 221 34.31 -24.46 11.26
N LEU A 222 33.80 -23.47 12.02
CA LEU A 222 32.64 -22.67 11.60
C LEU A 222 33.00 -21.76 10.42
N LEU A 223 34.20 -21.17 10.45
CA LEU A 223 34.72 -20.35 9.37
C LEU A 223 34.88 -21.17 8.08
N GLU A 224 35.45 -22.37 8.17
CA GLU A 224 35.55 -23.29 7.03
C GLU A 224 34.18 -23.65 6.48
N LEU A 225 33.19 -23.93 7.34
CA LEU A 225 31.83 -24.22 6.91
C LEU A 225 31.20 -23.04 6.13
N VAL A 226 31.33 -21.81 6.65
CA VAL A 226 30.76 -20.61 6.02
C VAL A 226 31.42 -20.32 4.67
N ILE A 227 32.74 -20.44 4.58
CA ILE A 227 33.49 -20.22 3.33
C ILE A 227 33.07 -21.25 2.28
N ASN A 228 32.95 -22.53 2.67
CA ASN A 228 32.55 -23.60 1.76
C ASN A 228 31.10 -23.45 1.29
N LEU A 229 30.21 -22.89 2.11
CA LEU A 229 28.82 -22.61 1.73
C LEU A 229 28.68 -21.43 0.74
N GLN A 230 29.62 -20.47 0.73
CA GLN A 230 29.61 -19.35 -0.22
C GLN A 230 30.25 -19.66 -1.58
N LEU A 231 30.90 -20.82 -1.72
CA LEU A 231 31.54 -21.28 -2.96
C LEU A 231 30.65 -22.21 -3.82
N ILE A 232 29.36 -22.31 -3.49
CA ILE A 232 28.30 -22.97 -4.27
C ILE A 232 27.36 -21.90 -4.83
#